data_AF-A0A9E4JJJ8-F1
#
_entry.id   AF-A0A9E4JJJ8-F1
#
_cell.length_a   1.000
_cell.length_b   1.000
_cell.length_c   1.000
_cell.angle_alpha   90.00
_cell.angle_beta   90.00
_cell.angle_gamma   90.00
#
_symmetry.space_group_name_H-M   'P 1'
#
loop_
_entity.id
_entity.type
_entity.pdbx_description
1 polymer ?
#
loop_
_entity_poly.entity_id
_entity_poly.type
_entity_poly.pdbx_seq_one_letter_code
_entity_poly.pdbx_strand_id
1 'polypeptide(L)'
;METNRFVKNNPIVQTVTQHLAHSPQTFQPEIAADDEMYLYQLDESEDRNSDRALVYYYLLGRSIIDSIRQIINAHFGSFAQVSSFLDFACGYGRSTRFLIQEIPPEKVWVSDIYANAVKFQMETFGVNGIISTREPEDYPSDQKFDCIYAGSFFSHMPQRTFTRWMQRLYDLLTPEGLLIFSVLDEAIMPSHVKMLPSGIVFSTESSESQYLDRNEYGTTYVTEPYIRGLIHQVSQNNVTICRVKKGLSNYQDLYAVSRKNHNNFTELNFSYHPLGYLDACQIQPNGNLYLEGWAVDFNPGGQVKTIQMLVNNQLIQQCQPTIKRPDLVEHFNQEEALNSGWCCEINSHQISPEDILLIRAVNPAGLEWIIETGFVKSLISQTQWQTHLISWRTQLQQMQVKLQQTQVQFNQSQTQLHLTQNQLEQSDAKLTQTDGQLGQTQAQLLQTEAKLDFVQAQLRQCEAKLSQTETELGQSQWQLESKQTLLEQAQNRIQAMESSKFWKLRAKWFKLRRAIGLSDNE
;
A
#
# COMPACT_ATOMS: atom_id res chain seq x y z
N MET A 1 27.78 16.86 -33.55
CA MET A 1 26.41 16.56 -33.09
C MET A 1 25.89 17.68 -32.22
N GLU A 2 24.57 17.80 -31.99
CA GLU A 2 24.07 18.73 -30.95
C GLU A 2 24.47 18.20 -29.57
N THR A 3 25.00 19.08 -28.72
CA THR A 3 25.36 18.73 -27.34
C THR A 3 24.32 19.28 -26.37
N ASN A 4 24.24 18.63 -25.21
CA ASN A 4 23.32 18.98 -24.16
C ASN A 4 23.62 20.38 -23.60
N ARG A 5 22.68 21.31 -23.81
CA ARG A 5 22.80 22.71 -23.39
C ARG A 5 23.02 22.90 -21.89
N PHE A 6 22.61 21.96 -21.04
CA PHE A 6 22.74 22.05 -19.59
C PHE A 6 24.17 21.77 -19.10
N VAL A 7 25.03 21.19 -19.94
CA VAL A 7 26.44 20.93 -19.60
C VAL A 7 27.27 22.21 -19.73
N LYS A 8 26.99 23.00 -20.77
CA LYS A 8 27.83 24.13 -21.17
C LYS A 8 27.87 25.22 -20.09
N ASN A 9 29.08 25.60 -19.68
CA ASN A 9 29.33 26.62 -18.64
C ASN A 9 28.62 26.33 -17.30
N ASN A 10 28.33 25.07 -17.00
CA ASN A 10 27.65 24.69 -15.77
C ASN A 10 28.68 24.50 -14.63
N PRO A 11 28.64 25.30 -13.56
CA PRO A 11 29.61 25.21 -12.49
C PRO A 11 29.42 23.95 -11.63
N ILE A 12 28.21 23.37 -11.57
CA ILE A 12 27.98 22.07 -10.92
C ILE A 12 28.71 20.96 -11.68
N VAL A 13 28.64 20.97 -13.02
CA VAL A 13 29.41 20.02 -13.84
C VAL A 13 30.90 20.19 -13.61
N GLN A 14 31.41 21.41 -13.53
CA GLN A 14 32.83 21.67 -13.24
C GLN A 14 33.24 21.11 -11.88
N THR A 15 32.43 21.32 -10.83
CA THR A 15 32.66 20.76 -9.50
C THR A 15 32.64 19.23 -9.52
N VAL A 16 31.61 18.61 -10.10
CA VAL A 16 31.47 17.14 -10.13
C VAL A 16 32.62 16.51 -10.89
N THR A 17 32.96 17.04 -12.06
CA THR A 17 34.03 16.49 -12.90
C THR A 17 35.41 16.68 -12.27
N GLN A 18 35.63 17.78 -11.55
CA GLN A 18 36.83 17.99 -10.73
C GLN A 18 37.05 16.91 -9.67
N HIS A 19 35.96 16.32 -9.14
CA HIS A 19 36.03 15.31 -8.08
C HIS A 19 35.96 13.87 -8.58
N LEU A 20 35.25 13.59 -9.68
CA LEU A 20 35.11 12.23 -10.21
C LEU A 20 36.18 11.84 -11.24
N ALA A 21 36.71 12.82 -11.98
CA ALA A 21 37.74 12.57 -12.99
C ALA A 21 39.10 12.31 -12.33
N HIS A 22 39.85 11.34 -12.86
CA HIS A 22 41.24 11.14 -12.48
C HIS A 22 42.11 12.32 -12.94
N SER A 23 41.87 12.82 -14.16
CA SER A 23 42.53 13.99 -14.74
C SER A 23 41.48 15.02 -15.17
N PRO A 24 41.02 15.91 -14.24
CA PRO A 24 39.98 16.89 -14.53
C PRO A 24 40.27 17.80 -15.72
N GLN A 25 41.54 18.14 -15.99
CA GLN A 25 41.92 19.06 -17.07
C GLN A 25 41.67 18.48 -18.47
N THR A 26 41.65 17.16 -18.59
CA THR A 26 41.43 16.45 -19.86
C THR A 26 40.09 15.75 -19.90
N PHE A 27 39.26 15.92 -18.88
CA PHE A 27 37.94 15.31 -18.83
C PHE A 27 37.05 15.88 -19.94
N GLN A 28 36.26 15.03 -20.57
CA GLN A 28 35.30 15.41 -21.61
C GLN A 28 33.88 15.44 -21.01
N PRO A 29 33.40 16.62 -20.55
CA PRO A 29 32.11 16.71 -19.87
C PRO A 29 30.94 16.63 -20.85
N GLU A 30 31.12 17.00 -22.12
CA GLU A 30 30.02 17.09 -23.08
C GLU A 30 29.18 15.80 -23.15
N ILE A 31 27.86 15.98 -23.19
CA ILE A 31 26.87 14.91 -23.32
C ILE A 31 26.10 15.19 -24.61
N ALA A 32 25.84 14.15 -25.41
CA ALA A 32 25.02 14.31 -26.60
C ALA A 32 23.58 14.69 -26.24
N ALA A 33 22.91 15.49 -27.06
CA ALA A 33 21.53 15.91 -26.77
C ALA A 33 20.54 14.73 -26.76
N ASP A 34 20.86 13.66 -27.50
CA ASP A 34 20.10 12.42 -27.66
C ASP A 34 20.57 11.27 -26.74
N ASP A 35 21.40 11.56 -25.73
CA ASP A 35 21.86 10.55 -24.77
C ASP A 35 20.70 10.03 -23.90
N GLU A 36 20.18 8.85 -24.24
CA GLU A 36 19.07 8.20 -23.54
C GLU A 36 19.34 7.97 -22.05
N MET A 37 20.59 7.72 -21.65
CA MET A 37 20.93 7.50 -20.23
C MET A 37 20.86 8.79 -19.42
N TYR A 38 21.19 9.93 -20.04
CA TYR A 38 20.95 11.24 -19.41
C TYR A 38 19.47 11.58 -19.40
N LEU A 39 18.77 11.41 -20.53
CA LEU A 39 17.35 11.76 -20.66
C LEU A 39 16.48 10.93 -19.71
N TYR A 40 16.76 9.63 -19.59
CA TYR A 40 16.12 8.75 -18.60
C TYR A 40 16.30 9.29 -17.18
N GLN A 41 17.53 9.66 -16.80
CA GLN A 41 17.81 10.20 -15.47
C GLN A 41 17.09 11.53 -15.20
N LEU A 42 16.94 12.37 -16.24
CA LEU A 42 16.22 13.64 -16.16
C LEU A 42 14.71 13.40 -15.98
N ASP A 43 14.12 12.48 -16.74
CA ASP A 43 12.69 12.19 -16.69
C ASP A 43 12.29 11.47 -15.39
N GLU A 44 13.15 10.60 -14.83
CA GLU A 44 12.91 9.89 -13.57
C GLU A 44 13.10 10.77 -12.32
N SER A 45 13.80 11.91 -12.44
CA SER A 45 13.92 12.84 -11.31
C SER A 45 12.59 13.53 -11.01
N GLU A 46 12.09 13.42 -9.77
CA GLU A 46 10.78 13.97 -9.34
C GLU A 46 10.61 15.46 -9.68
N ASP A 47 11.71 16.22 -9.68
CA ASP A 47 11.77 17.66 -9.93
C ASP A 47 12.27 18.02 -11.34
N ARG A 48 12.60 17.03 -12.19
CA ARG A 48 13.22 17.21 -13.51
C ARG A 48 14.44 18.13 -13.46
N ASN A 49 15.21 18.05 -12.37
CA ASN A 49 16.35 18.92 -12.14
C ASN A 49 17.55 18.47 -12.99
N SER A 50 17.92 19.31 -13.95
CA SER A 50 19.02 19.03 -14.88
C SER A 50 20.36 18.84 -14.19
N ASP A 51 20.66 19.63 -13.15
CA ASP A 51 21.95 19.56 -12.45
C ASP A 51 22.06 18.24 -11.70
N ARG A 52 21.01 17.85 -10.98
CA ARG A 52 20.97 16.55 -10.29
C ARG A 52 21.08 15.39 -11.29
N ALA A 53 20.38 15.46 -12.41
CA ALA A 53 20.50 14.44 -13.45
C ALA A 53 21.92 14.33 -14.02
N LEU A 54 22.61 15.47 -14.21
CA LEU A 54 24.02 15.51 -14.64
C LEU A 54 24.93 14.86 -13.58
N VAL A 55 24.75 15.20 -12.30
CA VAL A 55 25.53 14.63 -11.19
C VAL A 55 25.41 13.10 -11.19
N TYR A 56 24.18 12.59 -11.21
CA TYR A 56 23.92 11.15 -11.24
C TYR A 56 24.51 10.48 -12.49
N TYR A 57 24.39 11.11 -13.67
CA TYR A 57 24.96 10.59 -14.90
C TYR A 57 26.48 10.38 -14.79
N TYR A 58 27.23 11.38 -14.32
CA TYR A 58 28.68 11.25 -14.16
C TYR A 58 29.06 10.31 -13.03
N LEU A 59 28.34 10.36 -11.90
CA LEU A 59 28.59 9.47 -10.75
C LEU A 59 28.44 8.00 -11.15
N LEU A 60 27.38 7.65 -11.87
CA LEU A 60 27.17 6.30 -12.39
C LEU A 60 28.25 5.90 -13.41
N GLY A 61 28.63 6.82 -14.31
CA GLY A 61 29.74 6.58 -15.24
C GLY A 61 31.05 6.24 -14.51
N ARG A 62 31.36 6.97 -13.43
CA ARG A 62 32.53 6.72 -12.59
C ARG A 62 32.43 5.38 -11.88
N SER A 63 31.30 5.07 -11.24
CA SER A 63 31.13 3.81 -10.50
C SER A 63 31.26 2.59 -11.40
N ILE A 64 30.81 2.68 -12.66
CA ILE A 64 30.97 1.59 -13.64
C ILE A 64 32.47 1.30 -13.88
N ILE A 65 33.26 2.35 -14.13
CA ILE A 65 34.70 2.16 -14.36
C ILE A 65 35.43 1.72 -13.10
N ASP A 66 35.00 2.15 -11.91
CA ASP A 66 35.55 1.65 -10.64
C ASP A 66 35.29 0.14 -10.45
N SER A 67 34.09 -0.35 -10.78
CA SER A 67 33.78 -1.79 -10.80
C SER A 67 34.65 -2.55 -11.79
N ILE A 68 34.78 -2.03 -13.03
CA ILE A 68 35.60 -2.67 -14.07
C ILE A 68 37.08 -2.66 -13.67
N ARG A 69 37.59 -1.57 -13.06
CA ARG A 69 38.99 -1.46 -12.61
C ARG A 69 39.35 -2.59 -11.65
N GLN A 70 38.45 -2.94 -10.72
CA GLN A 70 38.71 -4.03 -9.78
C GLN A 70 38.90 -5.38 -10.49
N ILE A 71 38.07 -5.67 -11.48
CA ILE A 71 38.17 -6.89 -12.29
C ILE A 71 39.44 -6.87 -13.16
N ILE A 72 39.73 -5.73 -13.80
CA ILE A 72 40.93 -5.53 -14.62
C ILE A 72 42.20 -5.66 -13.77
N ASN A 73 42.23 -5.10 -12.57
CA ASN A 73 43.38 -5.21 -11.67
C ASN A 73 43.60 -6.67 -11.23
N ALA A 74 42.54 -7.43 -11.00
CA ALA A 74 42.66 -8.83 -10.63
C ALA A 74 43.15 -9.72 -11.80
N HIS A 75 42.79 -9.40 -13.04
CA HIS A 75 43.16 -10.19 -14.23
C HIS A 75 44.48 -9.74 -14.88
N PHE A 76 44.59 -8.44 -15.18
CA PHE A 76 45.72 -7.82 -15.89
C PHE A 76 46.69 -7.07 -14.96
N GLY A 77 46.36 -6.87 -13.69
CA GLY A 77 47.15 -6.04 -12.77
C GLY A 77 46.83 -4.55 -12.85
N SER A 78 46.58 -4.01 -14.05
CA SER A 78 46.11 -2.63 -14.25
C SER A 78 45.61 -2.38 -15.68
N PHE A 79 44.87 -1.29 -15.89
CA PHE A 79 44.48 -0.83 -17.23
C PHE A 79 45.66 -0.59 -18.18
N ALA A 80 46.86 -0.26 -17.66
CA ALA A 80 48.05 -0.04 -18.47
C ALA A 80 48.50 -1.28 -19.27
N GLN A 81 48.07 -2.47 -18.85
CA GLN A 81 48.38 -3.75 -19.54
C GLN A 81 47.36 -4.10 -20.63
N VAL A 82 46.26 -3.36 -20.74
CA VAL A 82 45.23 -3.59 -21.77
C VAL A 82 45.62 -2.83 -23.04
N SER A 83 45.82 -3.55 -24.13
CA SER A 83 46.22 -2.94 -25.41
C SER A 83 45.06 -2.72 -26.37
N SER A 84 43.94 -3.42 -26.14
CA SER A 84 42.71 -3.26 -26.92
C SER A 84 41.48 -3.49 -26.04
N PHE A 85 40.68 -2.44 -25.85
CA PHE A 85 39.46 -2.48 -25.04
C PHE A 85 38.24 -2.17 -25.93
N LEU A 86 37.21 -3.01 -25.91
CA LEU A 86 35.92 -2.77 -26.54
C LEU A 86 34.85 -2.47 -25.49
N ASP A 87 34.27 -1.27 -25.54
CA ASP A 87 33.01 -0.93 -24.85
C ASP A 87 31.84 -1.23 -25.80
N PHE A 88 31.16 -2.34 -25.58
CA PHE A 88 30.10 -2.88 -26.44
C PHE A 88 28.71 -2.56 -25.87
N ALA A 89 27.80 -2.13 -26.75
CA ALA A 89 26.53 -1.50 -26.37
C ALA A 89 26.76 -0.28 -25.45
N CYS A 90 27.72 0.55 -25.84
CA CYS A 90 28.27 1.64 -25.04
C CYS A 90 27.34 2.87 -24.89
N GLY A 91 26.22 2.92 -25.64
CA GLY A 91 25.37 4.09 -25.75
C GLY A 91 26.19 5.31 -26.19
N TYR A 92 25.98 6.46 -25.53
CA TYR A 92 26.71 7.71 -25.79
C TYR A 92 27.94 7.90 -24.90
N GLY A 93 28.44 6.82 -24.29
CA GLY A 93 29.74 6.80 -23.61
C GLY A 93 29.73 7.38 -22.19
N ARG A 94 28.70 7.09 -21.39
CA ARG A 94 28.63 7.46 -19.97
C ARG A 94 29.83 6.92 -19.17
N SER A 95 30.21 5.66 -19.40
CA SER A 95 31.40 5.01 -18.82
C SER A 95 32.67 5.32 -19.61
N THR A 96 32.59 5.35 -20.94
CA THR A 96 33.75 5.51 -21.84
C THR A 96 34.55 6.79 -21.56
N ARG A 97 33.89 7.90 -21.22
CA ARG A 97 34.54 9.16 -20.82
C ARG A 97 35.45 9.04 -19.57
N PHE A 98 35.20 8.05 -18.72
CA PHE A 98 36.07 7.72 -17.60
C PHE A 98 37.13 6.69 -17.99
N LEU A 99 36.80 5.74 -18.88
CA LEU A 99 37.73 4.76 -19.42
C LEU A 99 38.93 5.42 -20.12
N ILE A 100 38.70 6.47 -20.91
CA ILE A 100 39.78 7.17 -21.63
C ILE A 100 40.77 7.93 -20.74
N GLN A 101 40.50 8.02 -19.43
CA GLN A 101 41.45 8.53 -18.44
C GLN A 101 42.38 7.43 -17.90
N GLU A 102 42.03 6.17 -18.15
CA GLU A 102 42.77 4.99 -17.70
C GLU A 102 43.53 4.32 -18.85
N ILE A 103 42.98 4.40 -20.07
CA ILE A 103 43.54 3.83 -21.30
C ILE A 103 43.60 4.93 -22.37
N PRO A 104 44.71 5.06 -23.14
CA PRO A 104 44.77 5.96 -24.28
C PRO A 104 43.62 5.72 -25.29
N PRO A 105 42.94 6.78 -25.79
CA PRO A 105 41.77 6.65 -26.67
C PRO A 105 42.00 5.76 -27.91
N GLU A 106 43.20 5.75 -28.48
CA GLU A 106 43.55 4.96 -29.65
C GLU A 106 43.50 3.43 -29.41
N LYS A 107 43.51 3.01 -28.14
CA LYS A 107 43.37 1.61 -27.69
C LYS A 107 41.94 1.26 -27.28
N VAL A 108 41.00 2.20 -27.39
CA VAL A 108 39.60 2.01 -27.03
C VAL A 108 38.76 1.95 -28.32
N TRP A 109 37.90 0.95 -28.37
CA TRP A 109 36.85 0.80 -29.37
C TRP A 109 35.51 0.93 -28.67
N VAL A 110 34.59 1.63 -29.32
CA VAL A 110 33.21 1.75 -28.90
C VAL A 110 32.32 1.13 -29.96
N SER A 111 31.30 0.40 -29.52
CA SER A 111 30.34 -0.22 -30.42
C SER A 111 28.93 -0.05 -29.91
N ASP A 112 28.05 0.44 -30.79
CA ASP A 112 26.63 0.57 -30.51
C ASP A 112 25.81 0.49 -31.79
N ILE A 113 24.53 0.09 -31.68
CA ILE A 113 23.59 0.10 -32.80
C ILE A 113 23.21 1.53 -33.20
N TYR A 114 23.32 2.48 -32.27
CA TYR A 114 23.12 3.89 -32.54
C TYR A 114 24.35 4.51 -33.20
N ALA A 115 24.30 4.66 -34.53
CA ALA A 115 25.36 5.28 -35.31
C ALA A 115 25.73 6.70 -34.82
N ASN A 116 24.75 7.48 -34.35
CA ASN A 116 24.99 8.80 -33.74
C ASN A 116 25.82 8.67 -32.46
N ALA A 117 25.52 7.70 -31.61
CA ALA A 117 26.24 7.50 -30.36
C ALA A 117 27.71 7.12 -30.61
N VAL A 118 27.96 6.21 -31.56
CA VAL A 118 29.33 5.85 -31.99
C VAL A 118 30.06 7.08 -32.55
N LYS A 119 29.42 7.83 -33.46
CA LYS A 119 30.02 9.02 -34.05
C LYS A 119 30.32 10.10 -33.01
N PHE A 120 29.44 10.30 -32.03
CA PHE A 120 29.63 11.28 -30.96
C PHE A 120 30.88 10.97 -30.15
N GLN A 121 31.06 9.71 -29.78
CA GLN A 121 32.20 9.26 -28.99
C GLN A 121 33.51 9.36 -29.79
N MET A 122 33.50 9.03 -31.09
CA MET A 122 34.67 9.25 -31.95
C MET A 122 35.08 10.73 -32.00
N GLU A 123 34.10 11.63 -32.21
CA GLU A 123 34.35 13.08 -32.30
C GLU A 123 34.79 13.68 -30.96
N THR A 124 34.23 13.21 -29.84
CA THR A 124 34.43 13.81 -28.50
C THR A 124 35.60 13.20 -27.75
N PHE A 125 35.82 11.90 -27.89
CA PHE A 125 36.80 11.14 -27.10
C PHE A 125 38.02 10.70 -27.92
N GLY A 126 37.98 10.77 -29.25
CA GLY A 126 39.06 10.32 -30.11
C GLY A 126 39.25 8.80 -30.14
N VAL A 127 38.22 8.04 -29.75
CA VAL A 127 38.21 6.57 -29.75
C VAL A 127 37.89 6.00 -31.13
N ASN A 128 38.12 4.71 -31.31
CA ASN A 128 37.74 3.99 -32.52
C ASN A 128 36.25 3.59 -32.45
N GLY A 129 35.51 3.68 -33.56
CA GLY A 129 34.08 3.36 -33.58
C GLY A 129 33.74 2.18 -34.49
N ILE A 130 32.82 1.32 -34.02
CA ILE A 130 32.20 0.23 -34.78
C ILE A 130 30.68 0.40 -34.68
N ILE A 131 29.99 0.53 -35.82
CA ILE A 131 28.52 0.55 -35.81
C ILE A 131 28.03 -0.89 -35.73
N SER A 132 27.33 -1.23 -34.66
CA SER A 132 26.85 -2.58 -34.39
C SER A 132 25.65 -2.94 -35.28
N THR A 133 25.28 -4.22 -35.25
CA THR A 133 24.16 -4.80 -36.00
C THR A 133 23.17 -5.46 -35.05
N ARG A 134 22.02 -5.90 -35.59
CA ARG A 134 21.03 -6.69 -34.83
C ARG A 134 21.44 -8.15 -34.72
N GLU A 135 21.89 -8.70 -35.85
CA GLU A 135 22.35 -10.08 -35.95
C GLU A 135 23.87 -10.14 -35.68
N PRO A 136 24.32 -11.00 -34.75
CA PRO A 136 25.74 -11.13 -34.38
C PRO A 136 26.65 -11.49 -35.55
N GLU A 137 26.15 -12.28 -36.50
CA GLU A 137 26.88 -12.75 -37.67
C GLU A 137 27.24 -11.63 -38.64
N ASP A 138 26.47 -10.53 -38.62
CA ASP A 138 26.69 -9.34 -39.45
C ASP A 138 27.62 -8.31 -38.79
N TYR A 139 28.11 -8.57 -37.57
CA TYR A 139 28.92 -7.61 -36.82
C TYR A 139 30.22 -7.27 -37.59
N PRO A 140 30.46 -5.99 -37.95
CA PRO A 140 31.36 -5.62 -39.05
C PRO A 140 32.82 -5.46 -38.61
N SER A 141 33.31 -6.31 -37.70
CA SER A 141 34.70 -6.28 -37.25
C SER A 141 35.15 -7.65 -36.76
N ASP A 142 36.33 -8.08 -37.21
CA ASP A 142 37.03 -9.27 -36.70
C ASP A 142 38.23 -8.92 -35.82
N GLN A 143 38.33 -7.65 -35.41
CA GLN A 143 39.37 -7.21 -34.49
C GLN A 143 39.33 -8.01 -33.20
N LYS A 144 40.51 -8.42 -32.71
CA LYS A 144 40.64 -9.06 -31.41
C LYS A 144 40.86 -8.04 -30.30
N PHE A 145 40.29 -8.32 -29.14
CA PHE A 145 40.32 -7.46 -27.96
C PHE A 145 40.88 -8.17 -26.75
N ASP A 146 41.75 -7.49 -26.01
CA ASP A 146 42.20 -7.94 -24.70
C ASP A 146 41.08 -7.85 -23.68
N CYS A 147 40.26 -6.80 -23.75
CA CYS A 147 39.08 -6.69 -22.90
C CYS A 147 37.85 -6.29 -23.71
N ILE A 148 36.74 -6.96 -23.46
CA ILE A 148 35.42 -6.56 -23.94
C ILE A 148 34.56 -6.32 -22.71
N TYR A 149 33.94 -5.16 -22.62
CA TYR A 149 32.92 -4.85 -21.64
C TYR A 149 31.57 -4.69 -22.34
N ALA A 150 30.56 -5.44 -21.90
CA ALA A 150 29.18 -5.36 -22.38
C ALA A 150 28.24 -5.08 -21.19
N GLY A 151 28.20 -3.81 -20.78
CA GLY A 151 27.36 -3.34 -19.67
C GLY A 151 25.92 -3.13 -20.09
N SER A 152 24.98 -3.71 -19.34
CA SER A 152 23.53 -3.63 -19.62
C SER A 152 23.16 -3.99 -21.05
N PHE A 153 23.83 -4.99 -21.63
CA PHE A 153 23.48 -5.52 -22.94
C PHE A 153 22.64 -6.78 -22.79
N PHE A 154 23.18 -7.81 -22.14
CA PHE A 154 22.50 -9.10 -21.97
C PHE A 154 21.26 -9.02 -21.08
N SER A 155 21.12 -7.97 -20.26
CA SER A 155 19.89 -7.65 -19.53
C SER A 155 18.70 -7.27 -20.42
N HIS A 156 18.91 -7.05 -21.72
CA HIS A 156 17.84 -6.64 -22.66
C HIS A 156 17.70 -7.55 -23.87
N MET A 157 18.53 -8.61 -23.98
CA MET A 157 18.59 -9.45 -25.16
C MET A 157 17.61 -10.63 -25.12
N PRO A 158 16.80 -10.85 -26.18
CA PRO A 158 15.95 -12.02 -26.24
C PRO A 158 16.77 -13.30 -26.42
N GLN A 159 16.21 -14.43 -25.96
CA GLN A 159 16.88 -15.73 -26.03
C GLN A 159 17.38 -16.10 -27.44
N ARG A 160 16.67 -15.68 -28.51
CA ARG A 160 17.01 -15.98 -29.91
C ARG A 160 18.36 -15.40 -30.37
N THR A 161 18.84 -14.31 -29.77
CA THR A 161 20.12 -13.66 -30.10
C THR A 161 21.14 -13.77 -28.98
N PHE A 162 20.71 -14.02 -27.73
CA PHE A 162 21.57 -14.08 -26.55
C PHE A 162 22.81 -14.98 -26.74
N THR A 163 22.61 -16.26 -27.08
CA THR A 163 23.72 -17.22 -27.25
C THR A 163 24.65 -16.83 -28.40
N ARG A 164 24.08 -16.32 -29.49
CA ARG A 164 24.84 -15.97 -30.70
C ARG A 164 25.70 -14.72 -30.47
N TRP A 165 25.19 -13.74 -29.72
CA TRP A 165 25.98 -12.60 -29.26
C TRP A 165 27.08 -13.01 -28.29
N MET A 166 26.79 -13.90 -27.33
CA MET A 166 27.81 -14.42 -26.41
C MET A 166 28.95 -15.10 -27.18
N GLN A 167 28.61 -15.92 -28.18
CA GLN A 167 29.60 -16.55 -29.07
C GLN A 167 30.42 -15.50 -29.83
N ARG A 168 29.77 -14.53 -30.49
CA ARG A 168 30.47 -13.50 -31.28
C ARG A 168 31.44 -12.69 -30.42
N LEU A 169 31.00 -12.19 -29.26
CA LEU A 169 31.87 -11.43 -28.36
C LEU A 169 33.03 -12.28 -27.84
N TYR A 170 32.77 -13.54 -27.45
CA TYR A 170 33.82 -14.46 -27.01
C TYR A 170 34.85 -14.74 -28.10
N ASP A 171 34.41 -14.90 -29.35
CA ASP A 171 35.29 -15.12 -30.51
C ASP A 171 36.18 -13.92 -30.81
N LEU A 172 35.76 -12.70 -30.44
CA LEU A 172 36.55 -11.48 -30.58
C LEU A 172 37.60 -11.30 -29.47
N LEU A 173 37.66 -12.17 -28.46
CA LEU A 173 38.73 -12.11 -27.46
C LEU A 173 40.08 -12.56 -28.03
N THR A 174 41.17 -11.91 -27.59
CA THR A 174 42.52 -12.46 -27.70
C THR A 174 42.65 -13.74 -26.84
N PRO A 175 43.71 -14.57 -27.01
CA PRO A 175 43.91 -15.76 -26.18
C PRO A 175 43.97 -15.49 -24.68
N GLU A 176 44.45 -14.31 -24.27
CA GLU A 176 44.51 -13.86 -22.87
C GLU A 176 43.34 -12.93 -22.48
N GLY A 177 42.37 -12.81 -23.38
CA GLY A 177 41.32 -11.82 -23.31
C GLY A 177 40.29 -12.08 -22.21
N LEU A 178 39.65 -10.99 -21.78
CA LEU A 178 38.66 -10.93 -20.73
C LEU A 178 37.35 -10.34 -21.25
N LEU A 179 36.26 -11.10 -21.17
CA LEU A 179 34.91 -10.59 -21.40
C LEU A 179 34.24 -10.29 -20.07
N ILE A 180 33.82 -9.04 -19.87
CA ILE A 180 33.05 -8.58 -18.72
C ILE A 180 31.66 -8.21 -19.22
N PHE A 181 30.60 -8.75 -18.63
CA PHE A 181 29.24 -8.39 -19.02
C PHE A 181 28.30 -8.42 -17.82
N SER A 182 27.15 -7.74 -17.95
CA SER A 182 26.13 -7.75 -16.90
C SER A 182 24.82 -8.43 -17.30
N VAL A 183 24.10 -8.92 -16.30
CA VAL A 183 22.77 -9.54 -16.44
C VAL A 183 21.84 -9.16 -15.29
N LEU A 184 20.52 -9.28 -15.49
CA LEU A 184 19.56 -9.26 -14.40
C LEU A 184 19.37 -10.69 -13.88
N ASP A 185 19.69 -10.91 -12.60
CA ASP A 185 19.51 -12.20 -11.95
C ASP A 185 18.05 -12.44 -11.58
N GLU A 186 17.65 -13.71 -11.50
CA GLU A 186 16.32 -14.13 -11.06
C GLU A 186 15.93 -13.58 -9.66
N ALA A 187 16.90 -13.30 -8.79
CA ALA A 187 16.65 -12.76 -7.45
C ALA A 187 16.04 -11.35 -7.45
N ILE A 188 16.20 -10.58 -8.52
CA ILE A 188 15.61 -9.24 -8.67
C ILE A 188 14.42 -9.22 -9.65
N MET A 189 13.97 -10.40 -10.08
CA MET A 189 12.86 -10.54 -11.00
C MET A 189 11.53 -10.17 -10.31
N PRO A 190 10.65 -9.37 -10.95
CA PRO A 190 9.35 -9.04 -10.40
C PRO A 190 8.49 -10.29 -10.17
N SER A 191 7.70 -10.29 -9.09
CA SER A 191 6.90 -11.46 -8.66
C SER A 191 5.84 -11.94 -9.66
N HIS A 192 5.43 -11.07 -10.61
CA HIS A 192 4.49 -11.43 -11.66
C HIS A 192 5.16 -12.12 -12.86
N VAL A 193 6.48 -11.99 -13.02
CA VAL A 193 7.26 -12.66 -14.05
C VAL A 193 7.63 -14.06 -13.57
N LYS A 194 7.54 -15.05 -14.45
CA LYS A 194 7.87 -16.45 -14.13
C LYS A 194 9.09 -16.90 -14.93
N MET A 195 10.10 -17.40 -14.23
CA MET A 195 11.29 -17.98 -14.85
C MET A 195 10.91 -19.23 -15.63
N LEU A 196 11.40 -19.36 -16.87
CA LEU A 196 11.19 -20.54 -17.69
C LEU A 196 12.14 -21.68 -17.25
N PRO A 197 11.80 -22.96 -17.48
CA PRO A 197 12.70 -24.08 -17.17
C PRO A 197 14.06 -24.01 -17.86
N SER A 198 14.17 -23.27 -18.96
CA SER A 198 15.43 -22.98 -19.64
C SER A 198 16.39 -22.09 -18.83
N GLY A 199 15.91 -21.41 -17.78
CA GLY A 199 16.70 -20.50 -16.96
C GLY A 199 16.88 -19.09 -17.55
N ILE A 200 16.05 -18.73 -18.54
CA ILE A 200 16.01 -17.39 -19.14
C ILE A 200 14.55 -17.00 -19.42
N VAL A 201 14.18 -15.75 -19.17
CA VAL A 201 12.89 -15.16 -19.55
C VAL A 201 13.10 -13.78 -20.14
N PHE A 202 12.38 -13.47 -21.22
CA PHE A 202 12.39 -12.18 -21.90
C PHE A 202 11.00 -11.56 -21.85
N SER A 203 10.92 -10.32 -21.37
CA SER A 203 9.70 -9.52 -21.32
C SER A 203 9.81 -8.32 -22.26
N THR A 204 8.75 -8.05 -23.01
CA THR A 204 8.61 -6.86 -23.85
C THR A 204 7.82 -5.74 -23.15
N GLU A 205 7.38 -5.96 -21.91
CA GLU A 205 6.53 -5.02 -21.16
C GLU A 205 7.31 -3.80 -20.67
N SER A 206 8.60 -3.94 -20.39
CA SER A 206 9.52 -2.90 -19.94
C SER A 206 10.75 -2.78 -20.83
N SER A 207 11.11 -1.55 -21.19
CA SER A 207 12.34 -1.19 -21.91
C SER A 207 12.65 0.29 -21.64
N GLU A 208 13.92 0.57 -21.34
CA GLU A 208 14.45 1.92 -21.10
C GLU A 208 14.79 2.64 -22.41
N SER A 209 14.90 1.90 -23.52
CA SER A 209 15.11 2.49 -24.85
C SER A 209 13.81 3.09 -25.40
N GLN A 210 13.92 4.30 -25.92
CA GLN A 210 12.80 4.99 -26.59
C GLN A 210 12.70 4.61 -28.08
N TYR A 211 13.79 4.10 -28.67
CA TYR A 211 13.92 3.95 -30.13
C TYR A 211 14.05 2.50 -30.61
N LEU A 212 14.47 1.57 -29.77
CA LEU A 212 14.63 0.17 -30.15
C LEU A 212 13.29 -0.59 -30.10
N ASP A 213 13.12 -1.54 -31.03
CA ASP A 213 11.96 -2.43 -31.00
C ASP A 213 12.02 -3.26 -29.71
N ARG A 214 10.94 -3.22 -28.91
CA ARG A 214 10.83 -3.98 -27.66
C ARG A 214 10.95 -5.48 -27.85
N ASN A 215 10.69 -6.00 -29.05
CA ASN A 215 10.90 -7.40 -29.38
C ASN A 215 12.39 -7.75 -29.52
N GLU A 216 13.25 -6.76 -29.71
CA GLU A 216 14.70 -6.87 -29.87
C GLU A 216 15.47 -6.34 -28.66
N TYR A 217 14.89 -5.40 -27.91
CA TYR A 217 15.45 -4.77 -26.72
C TYR A 217 14.38 -4.59 -25.64
N GLY A 218 14.21 -5.63 -24.82
CA GLY A 218 13.22 -5.71 -23.73
C GLY A 218 13.91 -5.84 -22.37
N THR A 219 13.35 -6.63 -21.46
CA THR A 219 13.98 -6.97 -20.18
C THR A 219 14.18 -8.48 -20.07
N THR A 220 15.41 -8.89 -19.79
CA THR A 220 15.82 -10.30 -19.71
C THR A 220 16.30 -10.64 -18.30
N TYR A 221 15.68 -11.62 -17.67
CA TYR A 221 16.16 -12.22 -16.43
C TYR A 221 16.74 -13.61 -16.71
N VAL A 222 17.81 -13.95 -16.01
CA VAL A 222 18.52 -15.23 -16.16
C VAL A 222 18.83 -15.86 -14.81
N THR A 223 19.05 -17.17 -14.82
CA THR A 223 19.59 -17.90 -13.67
C THR A 223 21.09 -18.12 -13.84
N GLU A 224 21.82 -18.26 -12.73
CA GLU A 224 23.25 -18.58 -12.79
C GLU A 224 23.56 -19.89 -13.53
N PRO A 225 22.81 -20.99 -13.34
CA PRO A 225 23.01 -22.22 -14.13
C PRO A 225 22.91 -21.98 -15.64
N TYR A 226 21.98 -21.13 -16.09
CA TYR A 226 21.85 -20.79 -17.52
C TYR A 226 23.12 -20.10 -18.03
N ILE A 227 23.58 -19.05 -17.35
CA ILE A 227 24.78 -18.30 -17.78
C ILE A 227 26.03 -19.18 -17.77
N ARG A 228 26.24 -19.97 -16.72
CA ARG A 228 27.39 -20.89 -16.67
C ARG A 228 27.32 -21.92 -17.78
N GLY A 229 26.17 -22.56 -17.99
CA GLY A 229 25.98 -23.53 -19.06
C GLY A 229 26.24 -22.95 -20.45
N LEU A 230 25.75 -21.73 -20.69
CA LEU A 230 25.99 -20.98 -21.92
C LEU A 230 27.48 -20.70 -22.16
N ILE A 231 28.19 -20.19 -21.15
CA ILE A 231 29.62 -19.89 -21.27
C ILE A 231 30.41 -21.17 -21.49
N HIS A 232 30.09 -22.26 -20.79
CA HIS A 232 30.73 -23.56 -21.01
C HIS A 232 30.51 -24.09 -22.43
N GLN A 233 29.33 -23.89 -23.00
CA GLN A 233 29.02 -24.24 -24.39
C GLN A 233 29.88 -23.42 -25.36
N VAL A 234 29.89 -22.09 -25.23
CA VAL A 234 30.63 -21.16 -26.11
C VAL A 234 32.14 -21.36 -26.02
N SER A 235 32.65 -21.66 -24.82
CA SER A 235 34.09 -21.82 -24.55
C SER A 235 34.62 -23.25 -24.72
N GLN A 236 33.74 -24.22 -24.98
CA GLN A 236 34.09 -25.66 -24.99
C GLN A 236 34.74 -26.11 -23.66
N ASN A 237 34.24 -25.60 -22.53
CA ASN A 237 34.73 -25.84 -21.16
C ASN A 237 36.15 -25.35 -20.83
N ASN A 238 36.78 -24.57 -21.70
CA ASN A 238 38.13 -24.05 -21.46
C ASN A 238 38.08 -22.57 -21.03
N VAL A 239 37.59 -22.32 -19.81
CA VAL A 239 37.27 -20.98 -19.34
C VAL A 239 37.29 -20.88 -17.82
N THR A 240 37.62 -19.70 -17.31
CA THR A 240 37.37 -19.30 -15.91
C THR A 240 36.24 -18.27 -15.87
N ILE A 241 35.31 -18.46 -14.94
CA ILE A 241 34.13 -17.61 -14.76
C ILE A 241 34.11 -17.08 -13.34
N CYS A 242 34.16 -15.76 -13.20
CA CYS A 242 33.90 -15.05 -11.96
C CYS A 242 32.52 -14.39 -12.02
N ARG A 243 31.74 -14.48 -10.94
CA ARG A 243 30.46 -13.78 -10.78
C ARG A 243 30.59 -12.80 -9.62
N VAL A 244 30.29 -11.53 -9.87
CA VAL A 244 30.17 -10.48 -8.85
C VAL A 244 28.70 -10.09 -8.76
N LYS A 245 28.03 -10.51 -7.68
CA LYS A 245 26.62 -10.20 -7.45
C LYS A 245 26.44 -8.69 -7.30
N LYS A 246 25.47 -8.10 -8.00
CA LYS A 246 25.21 -6.65 -7.97
C LYS A 246 26.47 -5.79 -8.28
N GLY A 247 27.44 -6.34 -9.01
CA GLY A 247 28.72 -5.66 -9.30
C GLY A 247 28.60 -4.42 -10.18
N LEU A 248 27.51 -4.28 -10.94
CA LEU A 248 27.22 -3.10 -11.74
C LEU A 248 26.13 -2.26 -11.07
N SER A 249 26.52 -1.07 -10.61
CA SER A 249 25.62 -0.07 -10.01
C SER A 249 24.79 -0.60 -8.83
N ASN A 250 25.31 -1.56 -8.06
CA ASN A 250 24.59 -2.24 -6.96
C ASN A 250 23.26 -2.89 -7.38
N TYR A 251 23.11 -3.20 -8.68
CA TYR A 251 21.85 -3.69 -9.25
C TYR A 251 22.04 -4.94 -10.11
N GLN A 252 22.86 -4.87 -11.16
CA GLN A 252 23.09 -6.00 -12.06
C GLN A 252 24.30 -6.81 -11.64
N ASP A 253 24.24 -8.10 -11.91
CA ASP A 253 25.36 -9.01 -11.69
C ASP A 253 26.38 -8.86 -12.80
N LEU A 254 27.66 -8.81 -12.44
CA LEU A 254 28.77 -8.85 -13.39
C LEU A 254 29.32 -10.26 -13.50
N TYR A 255 29.53 -10.71 -14.74
CA TYR A 255 30.29 -11.90 -15.06
C TYR A 255 31.58 -11.50 -15.74
N ALA A 256 32.68 -12.08 -15.29
CA ALA A 256 33.99 -11.93 -15.92
C ALA A 256 34.47 -13.31 -16.40
N VAL A 257 34.77 -13.38 -17.70
CA VAL A 257 35.01 -14.62 -18.43
C VAL A 257 36.37 -14.55 -19.11
N SER A 258 37.27 -15.44 -18.70
CA SER A 258 38.65 -15.49 -19.19
C SER A 258 38.95 -16.85 -19.81
N ARG A 259 39.65 -16.86 -20.95
CA ARG A 259 40.19 -18.09 -21.56
C ARG A 259 41.31 -18.74 -20.73
N LYS A 260 41.95 -17.96 -19.88
CA LYS A 260 43.05 -18.40 -19.03
C LYS A 260 42.55 -18.84 -17.66
N ASN A 261 43.01 -20.02 -17.24
CA ASN A 261 42.83 -20.51 -15.88
C ASN A 261 43.70 -19.72 -14.91
N HIS A 262 43.08 -18.79 -14.19
CA HIS A 262 43.71 -18.03 -13.12
C HIS A 262 43.17 -18.53 -11.77
N ASN A 263 44.03 -19.17 -10.97
CA ASN A 263 43.66 -19.69 -9.64
C ASN A 263 43.15 -18.61 -8.66
N ASN A 264 43.37 -17.32 -8.94
CA ASN A 264 42.98 -16.20 -8.08
C ASN A 264 41.73 -15.43 -8.58
N PHE A 265 41.09 -15.88 -9.67
CA PHE A 265 40.01 -15.12 -10.33
C PHE A 265 38.60 -15.58 -9.91
N THR A 266 38.46 -16.71 -9.23
CA THR A 266 37.15 -17.26 -8.83
C THR A 266 36.53 -16.59 -7.60
N GLU A 267 37.33 -15.92 -6.76
CA GLU A 267 36.88 -15.19 -5.57
C GLU A 267 37.49 -13.78 -5.56
N LEU A 268 36.97 -12.90 -6.41
CA LEU A 268 37.40 -11.51 -6.45
C LEU A 268 37.04 -10.81 -5.14
N ASN A 269 38.02 -10.25 -4.45
CA ASN A 269 37.78 -9.35 -3.32
C ASN A 269 37.23 -8.01 -3.85
N PHE A 270 35.93 -7.98 -4.08
CA PHE A 270 35.22 -6.87 -4.71
C PHE A 270 34.64 -5.93 -3.66
N SER A 271 34.86 -4.63 -3.83
CA SER A 271 34.31 -3.56 -3.01
C SER A 271 33.22 -2.80 -3.75
N TYR A 272 32.11 -2.53 -3.07
CA TYR A 272 30.98 -1.74 -3.58
C TYR A 272 31.12 -0.27 -3.16
N HIS A 273 30.61 0.65 -3.97
CA HIS A 273 30.50 2.05 -3.56
C HIS A 273 29.53 2.17 -2.38
N PRO A 274 29.78 3.11 -1.44
CA PRO A 274 28.76 3.47 -0.48
C PRO A 274 27.57 4.12 -1.21
N LEU A 275 26.41 4.19 -0.56
CA LEU A 275 25.29 5.02 -0.99
C LEU A 275 24.97 6.03 0.10
N GLY A 276 24.34 7.14 -0.26
CA GLY A 276 23.87 8.10 0.73
C GLY A 276 22.85 9.07 0.18
N TYR A 277 22.20 9.78 1.09
CA TYR A 277 21.16 10.76 0.80
C TYR A 277 21.22 11.91 1.81
N LEU A 278 20.85 13.11 1.35
CA LEU A 278 20.75 14.31 2.17
C LEU A 278 19.30 14.47 2.65
N ASP A 279 19.07 14.32 3.95
CA ASP A 279 17.73 14.45 4.55
C ASP A 279 17.35 15.93 4.73
N ALA A 280 18.26 16.77 5.24
CA ALA A 280 18.00 18.20 5.39
C ALA A 280 19.24 19.10 5.20
N CYS A 281 18.98 20.31 4.71
CA CYS A 281 19.93 21.41 4.57
C CYS A 281 19.24 22.70 5.01
N GLN A 282 19.66 23.29 6.13
CA GLN A 282 18.95 24.43 6.71
C GLN A 282 19.89 25.40 7.42
N ILE A 283 19.54 26.69 7.40
CA ILE A 283 20.24 27.72 8.18
C ILE A 283 19.64 27.74 9.58
N GLN A 284 20.48 27.53 10.60
CA GLN A 284 20.11 27.62 12.00
C GLN A 284 19.97 29.08 12.47
N PRO A 285 19.33 29.35 13.64
CA PRO A 285 19.19 30.70 14.17
C PRO A 285 20.52 31.43 14.43
N ASN A 286 21.62 30.70 14.64
CA ASN A 286 22.97 31.23 14.78
C ASN A 286 23.65 31.60 13.44
N GLY A 287 22.97 31.34 12.31
CA GLY A 287 23.45 31.58 10.95
C GLY A 287 24.23 30.41 10.33
N ASN A 288 24.60 29.38 11.10
CA ASN A 288 25.33 28.23 10.57
C ASN A 288 24.46 27.38 9.64
N LEU A 289 25.09 26.73 8.67
CA LEU A 289 24.43 25.74 7.83
C LEU A 289 24.45 24.38 8.53
N TYR A 290 23.27 23.85 8.84
CA TYR A 290 23.06 22.51 9.35
C TYR A 290 22.72 21.55 8.21
N LEU A 291 23.38 20.40 8.23
CA LEU A 291 23.22 19.32 7.26
C LEU A 291 22.95 18.02 8.02
N GLU A 292 22.00 17.24 7.54
CA GLU A 292 21.76 15.88 8.03
C GLU A 292 21.41 14.93 6.89
N GLY A 293 21.74 13.67 7.06
CA GLY A 293 21.48 12.64 6.07
C GLY A 293 21.89 11.27 6.54
N TRP A 294 22.03 10.36 5.59
CA TRP A 294 22.56 9.04 5.84
C TRP A 294 23.55 8.61 4.76
N ALA A 295 24.44 7.70 5.11
CA ALA A 295 25.28 6.99 4.17
C ALA A 295 25.58 5.57 4.66
N VAL A 296 25.43 4.59 3.79
CA VAL A 296 25.61 3.15 4.07
C VAL A 296 26.73 2.60 3.20
N ASP A 297 27.57 1.76 3.79
CA ASP A 297 28.57 0.98 3.08
C ASP A 297 28.11 -0.48 3.07
N PHE A 298 27.64 -0.96 1.91
CA PHE A 298 27.05 -2.31 1.76
C PHE A 298 28.08 -3.43 1.60
N ASN A 299 29.36 -3.11 1.77
CA ASN A 299 30.40 -4.14 1.87
C ASN A 299 30.18 -4.97 3.15
N PRO A 300 30.55 -6.27 3.18
CA PRO A 300 30.38 -7.10 4.37
C PRO A 300 31.10 -6.50 5.60
N GLY A 301 30.34 -6.20 6.66
CA GLY A 301 30.88 -5.50 7.83
C GLY A 301 31.36 -4.06 7.55
N GLY A 302 30.88 -3.48 6.44
CA GLY A 302 31.25 -2.18 5.94
C GLY A 302 30.76 -1.05 6.85
N GLN A 303 31.56 0.01 6.90
CA GLN A 303 31.18 1.26 7.54
C GLN A 303 31.77 2.39 6.74
N VAL A 304 30.96 3.40 6.42
CA VAL A 304 31.44 4.61 5.75
C VAL A 304 32.51 5.26 6.63
N LYS A 305 33.71 5.43 6.05
CA LYS A 305 34.88 5.96 6.73
C LYS A 305 34.70 7.42 7.11
N THR A 306 34.12 8.22 6.21
CA THR A 306 33.87 9.65 6.41
C THR A 306 32.82 10.19 5.44
N ILE A 307 32.07 11.18 5.90
CA ILE A 307 31.29 12.11 5.08
C ILE A 307 32.07 13.41 4.99
N GLN A 308 32.25 13.94 3.78
CA GLN A 308 33.01 15.15 3.53
C GLN A 308 32.12 16.23 2.91
N MET A 309 32.25 17.45 3.42
CA MET A 309 31.57 18.64 2.93
C MET A 309 32.60 19.58 2.31
N LEU A 310 32.50 19.74 1.00
CA LEU A 310 33.39 20.56 0.20
C LEU A 310 32.64 21.80 -0.29
N VAL A 311 33.18 22.98 -0.01
CA VAL A 311 32.64 24.27 -0.47
C VAL A 311 33.58 24.80 -1.55
N ASN A 312 33.07 25.02 -2.76
CA ASN A 312 33.86 25.47 -3.90
C ASN A 312 35.15 24.64 -4.10
N ASN A 313 35.01 23.31 -4.01
CA ASN A 313 36.07 22.29 -4.13
C ASN A 313 37.10 22.25 -2.97
N GLN A 314 36.89 23.00 -1.88
CA GLN A 314 37.73 22.94 -0.69
C GLN A 314 37.03 22.16 0.43
N LEU A 315 37.72 21.19 1.03
CA LEU A 315 37.19 20.47 2.19
C LEU A 315 37.09 21.41 3.39
N ILE A 316 35.87 21.73 3.80
CA ILE A 316 35.61 22.63 4.93
C ILE A 316 35.29 21.86 6.19
N GLN A 317 34.62 20.71 6.05
CA GLN A 317 34.13 19.94 7.19
C GLN A 317 34.00 18.46 6.85
N GLN A 318 34.06 17.60 7.87
CA GLN A 318 33.80 16.17 7.73
C GLN A 318 33.20 15.58 9.00
N CYS A 319 32.46 14.49 8.87
CA CYS A 319 31.91 13.73 10.00
C CYS A 319 31.91 12.23 9.72
N GLN A 320 31.49 11.44 10.72
CA GLN A 320 31.27 10.00 10.58
C GLN A 320 29.80 9.69 10.82
N PRO A 321 29.21 8.75 10.06
CA PRO A 321 27.88 8.27 10.35
C PRO A 321 27.92 7.38 11.59
N THR A 322 27.13 7.78 12.58
CA THR A 322 27.05 7.15 13.91
C THR A 322 25.63 7.17 14.48
N ILE A 323 24.72 7.94 13.88
CA ILE A 323 23.34 8.07 14.32
C ILE A 323 22.56 6.85 13.84
N LYS A 324 21.72 6.31 14.73
CA LYS A 324 20.95 5.10 14.44
C LYS A 324 19.80 5.37 13.47
N ARG A 325 19.67 4.52 12.44
CA ARG A 325 18.64 4.55 11.39
C ARG A 325 17.97 3.18 11.24
N PRO A 326 17.13 2.75 12.20
CA PRO A 326 16.42 1.48 12.11
C PRO A 326 15.47 1.42 10.91
N ASP A 327 14.97 2.57 10.45
CA ASP A 327 14.17 2.71 9.23
C ASP A 327 14.93 2.26 7.97
N LEU A 328 16.24 2.54 7.90
CA LEU A 328 17.08 2.12 6.78
C LEU A 328 17.45 0.64 6.84
N VAL A 329 17.56 0.07 8.04
CA VAL A 329 17.72 -1.38 8.22
C VAL A 329 16.49 -2.11 7.68
N GLU A 330 15.28 -1.61 7.98
CA GLU A 330 14.04 -2.17 7.44
C GLU A 330 13.94 -2.00 5.92
N HIS A 331 14.28 -0.81 5.41
CA HIS A 331 14.21 -0.50 3.97
C HIS A 331 15.17 -1.35 3.13
N PHE A 332 16.44 -1.44 3.53
CA PHE A 332 17.46 -2.19 2.78
C PHE A 332 17.53 -3.66 3.15
N ASN A 333 16.94 -4.06 4.28
CA ASN A 333 17.08 -5.39 4.88
C ASN A 333 18.56 -5.77 5.10
N GLN A 334 19.35 -4.84 5.68
CA GLN A 334 20.78 -4.97 5.94
C GLN A 334 21.15 -4.31 7.28
N GLU A 335 21.88 -5.02 8.15
CA GLU A 335 22.24 -4.51 9.48
C GLU A 335 23.28 -3.38 9.42
N GLU A 336 24.11 -3.35 8.38
CA GLU A 336 25.11 -2.31 8.10
C GLU A 336 24.48 -0.92 8.00
N ALA A 337 23.19 -0.83 7.67
CA ALA A 337 22.46 0.43 7.60
C ALA A 337 22.15 1.03 8.99
N LEU A 338 22.34 0.31 10.10
CA LEU A 338 21.91 0.76 11.41
C LEU A 338 22.62 2.04 11.86
N ASN A 339 23.93 2.15 11.72
CA ASN A 339 24.70 3.32 12.18
C ASN A 339 25.09 4.23 11.01
N SER A 340 24.13 4.51 10.12
CA SER A 340 24.36 5.22 8.86
C SER A 340 24.02 6.71 8.90
N GLY A 341 23.29 7.17 9.93
CA GLY A 341 22.89 8.57 10.02
C GLY A 341 24.05 9.48 10.42
N TRP A 342 24.08 10.67 9.84
CA TRP A 342 25.08 11.70 10.14
C TRP A 342 24.42 13.08 10.20
N CYS A 343 25.00 13.97 10.99
CA CYS A 343 24.68 15.39 10.98
C CYS A 343 25.96 16.22 11.11
N CYS A 344 25.92 17.44 10.62
CA CYS A 344 27.07 18.31 10.55
C CYS A 344 26.67 19.78 10.51
N GLU A 345 27.52 20.66 11.05
CA GLU A 345 27.37 22.10 10.93
C GLU A 345 28.59 22.75 10.26
N ILE A 346 28.32 23.69 9.36
CA ILE A 346 29.32 24.55 8.72
C ILE A 346 29.10 25.98 9.20
N ASN A 347 30.17 26.62 9.68
CA ASN A 347 30.11 27.97 10.20
C ASN A 347 29.73 28.97 9.09
N SER A 348 28.87 29.93 9.40
CA SER A 348 28.40 30.96 8.46
C SER A 348 29.51 31.81 7.82
N HIS A 349 30.70 31.88 8.43
CA HIS A 349 31.85 32.59 7.85
C HIS A 349 32.59 31.78 6.77
N GLN A 350 32.31 30.49 6.65
CA GLN A 350 32.99 29.58 5.71
C GLN A 350 32.11 29.23 4.50
N ILE A 351 30.86 29.70 4.46
CA ILE A 351 29.90 29.30 3.43
C ILE A 351 28.86 30.41 3.17
N SER A 352 28.53 30.60 1.90
CA SER A 352 27.52 31.53 1.41
C SER A 352 26.40 30.78 0.66
N PRO A 353 25.16 31.31 0.60
CA PRO A 353 24.08 30.75 -0.22
C PRO A 353 24.41 30.59 -1.71
N GLU A 354 25.37 31.37 -2.22
CA GLU A 354 25.83 31.33 -3.62
C GLU A 354 27.00 30.35 -3.85
N ASP A 355 27.54 29.75 -2.79
CA ASP A 355 28.60 28.76 -2.93
C ASP A 355 28.04 27.41 -3.36
N ILE A 356 28.89 26.61 -4.00
CA ILE A 356 28.60 25.23 -4.36
C ILE A 356 29.06 24.33 -3.24
N LEU A 357 28.13 23.57 -2.67
CA LEU A 357 28.39 22.53 -1.70
C LEU A 357 28.40 21.17 -2.42
N LEU A 358 29.42 20.37 -2.16
CA LEU A 358 29.48 18.95 -2.52
C LEU A 358 29.60 18.14 -1.25
N ILE A 359 28.69 17.18 -1.08
CA ILE A 359 28.67 16.24 0.04
C ILE A 359 28.97 14.87 -0.51
N ARG A 360 30.00 14.19 0.01
CA ARG A 360 30.35 12.84 -0.42
C ARG A 360 30.64 11.89 0.73
N ALA A 361 30.25 10.64 0.57
CA ALA A 361 30.67 9.53 1.41
C ALA A 361 31.92 8.87 0.81
N VAL A 362 32.85 8.47 1.68
CA VAL A 362 34.03 7.68 1.30
C VAL A 362 34.07 6.44 2.19
N ASN A 363 34.22 5.27 1.58
CA ASN A 363 34.34 4.02 2.33
C ASN A 363 35.82 3.63 2.58
N PRO A 364 36.11 2.56 3.36
CA PRO A 364 37.48 2.15 3.67
C PRO A 364 38.28 1.69 2.44
N ALA A 365 37.61 1.22 1.38
CA ALA A 365 38.23 0.87 0.10
C ALA A 365 38.61 2.10 -0.75
N GLY A 366 38.25 3.31 -0.31
CA GLY A 366 38.48 4.55 -1.04
C GLY A 366 37.48 4.82 -2.16
N LEU A 367 36.40 4.03 -2.24
CA LEU A 367 35.30 4.29 -3.16
C LEU A 367 34.42 5.40 -2.61
N GLU A 368 34.00 6.29 -3.51
CA GLU A 368 33.29 7.52 -3.18
C GLU A 368 31.86 7.52 -3.73
N TRP A 369 30.96 8.19 -3.04
CA TRP A 369 29.61 8.47 -3.52
C TRP A 369 29.24 9.92 -3.25
N ILE A 370 28.87 10.66 -4.29
CA ILE A 370 28.34 12.02 -4.12
C ILE A 370 26.91 11.87 -3.60
N ILE A 371 26.72 12.27 -2.34
CA ILE A 371 25.41 12.27 -1.67
C ILE A 371 24.53 13.34 -2.28
N GLU A 372 25.06 14.55 -2.40
CA GLU A 372 24.36 15.68 -2.99
C GLU A 372 25.37 16.76 -3.43
N THR A 373 25.02 17.52 -4.45
CA THR A 373 25.79 18.72 -4.81
C THR A 373 24.92 19.78 -5.49
N GLY A 374 25.15 21.04 -5.13
CA GLY A 374 24.38 22.15 -5.64
C GLY A 374 24.77 23.47 -4.99
N PHE A 375 24.19 24.56 -5.48
CA PHE A 375 24.23 25.82 -4.76
C PHE A 375 23.54 25.67 -3.41
N VAL A 376 24.14 26.20 -2.35
CA VAL A 376 23.60 26.09 -0.98
C VAL A 376 22.14 26.55 -0.90
N LYS A 377 21.79 27.68 -1.53
CA LYS A 377 20.39 28.16 -1.60
C LYS A 377 19.42 27.17 -2.25
N SER A 378 19.88 26.44 -3.26
CA SER A 378 19.09 25.44 -3.98
C SER A 378 18.88 24.20 -3.11
N LEU A 379 19.92 23.74 -2.41
CA LEU A 379 19.85 22.61 -1.48
C LEU A 379 18.91 22.89 -0.31
N ILE A 380 18.98 24.11 0.25
CA ILE A 380 18.05 24.53 1.30
C ILE A 380 16.61 24.44 0.80
N SER A 381 16.34 25.08 -0.35
CA SER A 381 15.01 25.09 -0.95
C SER A 381 14.50 23.67 -1.22
N GLN A 382 15.33 22.81 -1.80
CA GLN A 382 15.01 21.42 -2.13
C GLN A 382 14.61 20.61 -0.90
N THR A 383 15.43 20.62 0.16
CA THR A 383 15.13 19.85 1.37
C THR A 383 13.90 20.37 2.12
N GLN A 384 13.66 21.69 2.14
CA GLN A 384 12.43 22.26 2.68
C GLN A 384 11.18 21.80 1.93
N TRP A 385 11.24 21.78 0.58
CA TRP A 385 10.15 21.24 -0.24
C TRP A 385 9.87 19.77 0.08
N GLN A 386 10.90 18.95 0.26
CA GLN A 386 10.75 17.54 0.63
C GLN A 386 10.11 17.38 2.01
N THR A 387 10.53 18.17 3.01
CA THR A 387 9.90 18.18 4.33
C THR A 387 8.41 18.53 4.24
N HIS A 388 8.05 19.56 3.44
CA HIS A 388 6.65 19.93 3.22
C HIS A 388 5.86 18.83 2.51
N LEU A 389 6.43 18.16 1.50
CA LEU A 389 5.79 17.05 0.79
C LEU A 389 5.50 15.87 1.73
N ILE A 390 6.46 15.50 2.59
CA ILE A 390 6.25 14.45 3.61
C ILE A 390 5.11 14.88 4.56
N SER A 391 5.13 16.12 5.03
CA SER A 391 4.07 16.67 5.89
C SER A 391 2.69 16.59 5.24
N TRP A 392 2.56 17.00 3.97
CA TRP A 392 1.31 16.91 3.21
C TRP A 392 0.86 15.46 3.01
N ARG A 393 1.77 14.53 2.69
CA ARG A 393 1.45 13.10 2.56
C ARG A 393 0.90 12.54 3.88
N THR A 394 1.53 12.87 5.02
CA THR A 394 1.05 12.47 6.34
C THR A 394 -0.34 13.06 6.65
N GLN A 395 -0.57 14.34 6.35
CA GLN A 395 -1.88 14.96 6.52
C GLN A 395 -2.96 14.31 5.64
N LEU A 396 -2.64 13.98 4.39
CA LEU A 396 -3.54 13.27 3.48
C LEU A 396 -3.90 11.88 4.01
N GLN A 397 -2.93 11.11 4.50
CA GLN A 397 -3.19 9.81 5.13
C GLN A 397 -4.10 9.93 6.36
N GLN A 398 -3.85 10.93 7.22
CA GLN A 398 -4.72 11.19 8.37
C GLN A 398 -6.16 11.55 7.97
N MET A 399 -6.32 12.34 6.90
CA MET A 399 -7.64 12.65 6.35
C MET A 399 -8.34 11.40 5.78
N GLN A 400 -7.62 10.52 5.09
CA GLN A 400 -8.17 9.25 4.58
C GLN A 400 -8.68 8.36 5.71
N VAL A 401 -7.92 8.22 6.80
CA VAL A 401 -8.35 7.46 7.98
C VAL A 401 -9.60 8.08 8.62
N LYS A 402 -9.65 9.41 8.78
CA LYS A 402 -10.84 10.10 9.29
C LYS A 402 -12.06 9.90 8.40
N LEU A 403 -11.88 9.91 7.07
CA LEU A 403 -12.95 9.66 6.11
C LEU A 403 -13.51 8.24 6.27
N GLN A 404 -12.64 7.22 6.40
CA GLN A 404 -13.06 5.84 6.64
C GLN A 404 -13.81 5.71 7.97
N GLN A 405 -13.35 6.34 9.04
CA GLN A 405 -14.04 6.35 10.34
C GLN A 405 -15.44 6.99 10.23
N THR A 406 -15.55 8.11 9.53
CA THR A 406 -16.84 8.79 9.31
C THR A 406 -17.80 7.91 8.52
N GLN A 407 -17.30 7.20 7.49
CA GLN A 407 -18.10 6.25 6.72
C GLN A 407 -18.66 5.11 7.60
N VAL A 408 -17.84 4.58 8.52
CA VAL A 408 -18.29 3.55 9.47
C VAL A 408 -19.38 4.10 10.40
N GLN A 409 -19.20 5.30 10.95
CA GLN A 409 -20.20 5.95 11.81
C GLN A 409 -21.52 6.23 11.08
N PHE A 410 -21.44 6.64 9.81
CA PHE A 410 -22.61 6.85 8.97
C PHE A 410 -23.40 5.54 8.77
N ASN A 411 -22.71 4.45 8.43
CA ASN A 411 -23.35 3.13 8.27
C ASN A 411 -23.99 2.62 9.58
N GLN A 412 -23.34 2.86 10.73
CA GLN A 412 -23.91 2.56 12.05
C GLN A 412 -25.18 3.37 12.31
N SER A 413 -25.16 4.67 12.00
CA SER A 413 -26.33 5.56 12.17
C SER A 413 -27.50 5.13 11.27
N GLN A 414 -27.23 4.74 10.02
CA GLN A 414 -28.25 4.17 9.14
C GLN A 414 -28.87 2.89 9.70
N THR A 415 -28.05 2.02 10.28
CA THR A 415 -28.53 0.78 10.90
C THR A 415 -29.41 1.07 12.12
N GLN A 416 -29.01 2.02 12.98
CA GLN A 416 -29.82 2.47 14.11
C GLN A 416 -31.16 3.09 13.66
N LEU A 417 -31.14 3.93 12.61
CA LEU A 417 -32.35 4.52 12.06
C LEU A 417 -33.33 3.43 11.60
N HIS A 418 -32.84 2.40 10.89
CA HIS A 418 -33.67 1.29 10.45
C HIS A 418 -34.26 0.50 11.63
N LEU A 419 -33.49 0.26 12.69
CA LEU A 419 -33.98 -0.39 13.91
C LEU A 419 -35.09 0.43 14.59
N THR A 420 -34.89 1.74 14.73
CA THR A 420 -35.90 2.64 15.31
C THR A 420 -37.16 2.68 14.46
N GLN A 421 -37.03 2.68 13.13
CA GLN A 421 -38.18 2.62 12.23
C GLN A 421 -38.99 1.32 12.42
N ASN A 422 -38.32 0.17 12.49
CA ASN A 422 -38.98 -1.12 12.75
C ASN A 422 -39.68 -1.15 14.12
N GLN A 423 -39.09 -0.53 15.16
CA GLN A 423 -39.72 -0.40 16.47
C GLN A 423 -40.97 0.49 16.46
N LEU A 424 -40.95 1.55 15.66
CA LEU A 424 -42.10 2.43 15.48
C LEU A 424 -43.25 1.68 14.79
N GLU A 425 -42.97 0.94 13.73
CA GLU A 425 -43.96 0.10 13.03
C GLU A 425 -44.59 -0.95 13.97
N GLN A 426 -43.79 -1.60 14.81
CA GLN A 426 -44.30 -2.53 15.83
C GLN A 426 -45.18 -1.85 16.87
N SER A 427 -44.85 -0.61 17.24
CA SER A 427 -45.62 0.15 18.23
C SER A 427 -46.96 0.60 17.64
N ASP A 428 -46.98 1.03 16.38
CA ASP A 428 -48.18 1.39 15.63
C ASP A 428 -49.12 0.18 15.45
N ALA A 429 -48.56 -0.99 15.13
CA ALA A 429 -49.33 -2.25 15.06
C ALA A 429 -49.97 -2.61 16.41
N LYS A 430 -49.25 -2.42 17.52
CA LYS A 430 -49.80 -2.62 18.88
C LYS A 430 -50.92 -1.64 19.20
N LEU A 431 -50.76 -0.36 18.87
CA LEU A 431 -51.80 0.65 19.06
C LEU A 431 -53.07 0.28 18.29
N THR A 432 -52.93 -0.14 17.04
CA THR A 432 -54.05 -0.61 16.21
C THR A 432 -54.75 -1.83 16.84
N GLN A 433 -53.98 -2.77 17.39
CA GLN A 433 -54.55 -3.93 18.09
C GLN A 433 -55.31 -3.51 19.35
N THR A 434 -54.74 -2.61 20.16
CA THR A 434 -55.38 -2.09 21.38
C THR A 434 -56.68 -1.34 21.04
N ASP A 435 -56.68 -0.53 20.00
CA ASP A 435 -57.88 0.19 19.54
C ASP A 435 -58.99 -0.80 19.11
N GLY A 436 -58.62 -1.86 18.38
CA GLY A 436 -59.54 -2.94 18.02
C GLY A 436 -60.11 -3.67 19.24
N GLN A 437 -59.30 -3.95 20.26
CA GLN A 437 -59.76 -4.54 21.52
C GLN A 437 -60.70 -3.61 22.28
N LEU A 438 -60.38 -2.32 22.35
CA LEU A 438 -61.23 -1.31 22.99
C LEU A 438 -62.61 -1.28 22.31
N GLY A 439 -62.65 -1.29 20.98
CA GLY A 439 -63.89 -1.36 20.21
C GLY A 439 -64.71 -2.62 20.51
N GLN A 440 -64.06 -3.78 20.65
CA GLN A 440 -64.74 -5.03 21.07
C GLN A 440 -65.31 -4.94 22.49
N THR A 441 -64.53 -4.42 23.44
CA THR A 441 -64.99 -4.22 24.82
C THR A 441 -66.17 -3.25 24.89
N GLN A 442 -66.12 -2.16 24.11
CA GLN A 442 -67.23 -1.20 24.03
C GLN A 442 -68.50 -1.84 23.46
N ALA A 443 -68.38 -2.68 22.44
CA ALA A 443 -69.52 -3.45 21.91
C ALA A 443 -70.09 -4.44 22.94
N GLN A 444 -69.23 -5.13 23.71
CA GLN A 444 -69.65 -6.02 24.80
C GLN A 444 -70.35 -5.26 25.93
N LEU A 445 -69.89 -4.05 26.25
CA LEU A 445 -70.51 -3.19 27.26
C LEU A 445 -71.93 -2.81 26.84
N LEU A 446 -72.11 -2.32 25.60
CA LEU A 446 -73.44 -2.01 25.04
C LEU A 446 -74.37 -3.23 25.05
N GLN A 447 -73.85 -4.41 24.72
CA GLN A 447 -74.64 -5.64 24.80
C GLN A 447 -75.05 -5.99 26.23
N THR A 448 -74.16 -5.75 27.20
CA THR A 448 -74.43 -6.00 28.62
C THR A 448 -75.45 -5.01 29.18
N GLU A 449 -75.36 -3.75 28.79
CA GLU A 449 -76.33 -2.70 29.11
C GLU A 449 -77.72 -3.07 28.59
N ALA A 450 -77.83 -3.48 27.32
CA ALA A 450 -79.09 -3.96 26.74
C ALA A 450 -79.67 -5.18 27.47
N LYS A 451 -78.81 -6.10 27.93
CA LYS A 451 -79.24 -7.24 28.78
C LYS A 451 -79.73 -6.76 30.15
N LEU A 452 -79.06 -5.78 30.76
CA LEU A 452 -79.46 -5.23 32.04
C LEU A 452 -80.84 -4.57 31.95
N ASP A 453 -81.07 -3.76 30.91
CA ASP A 453 -82.38 -3.14 30.64
C ASP A 453 -83.48 -4.19 30.50
N PHE A 454 -83.20 -5.28 29.78
CA PHE A 454 -84.13 -6.40 29.64
C PHE A 454 -84.47 -7.04 31.00
N VAL A 455 -83.46 -7.32 31.83
CA VAL A 455 -83.66 -7.90 33.16
C VAL A 455 -84.45 -6.94 34.07
N GLN A 456 -84.16 -5.64 34.02
CA GLN A 456 -84.93 -4.63 34.77
C GLN A 456 -86.40 -4.59 34.33
N ALA A 457 -86.68 -4.69 33.03
CA ALA A 457 -88.05 -4.78 32.53
C ALA A 457 -88.77 -6.04 33.04
N GLN A 458 -88.09 -7.19 33.06
CA GLN A 458 -88.64 -8.41 33.64
C GLN A 458 -88.90 -8.29 35.15
N LEU A 459 -88.00 -7.65 35.89
CA LEU A 459 -88.18 -7.42 37.33
C LEU A 459 -89.43 -6.58 37.60
N ARG A 460 -89.60 -5.45 36.89
CA ARG A 460 -90.81 -4.61 37.00
C ARG A 460 -92.09 -5.40 36.71
N GLN A 461 -92.05 -6.29 35.71
CA GLN A 461 -93.19 -7.15 35.40
C GLN A 461 -93.48 -8.13 36.56
N CYS A 462 -92.45 -8.66 37.19
CA CYS A 462 -92.58 -9.56 38.33
C CYS A 462 -93.14 -8.83 39.56
N GLU A 463 -92.65 -7.61 39.84
CA GLU A 463 -93.16 -6.74 40.91
C GLU A 463 -94.64 -6.38 40.69
N ALA A 464 -95.03 -6.05 39.45
CA ALA A 464 -96.42 -5.79 39.10
C ALA A 464 -97.31 -7.01 39.34
N LYS A 465 -96.84 -8.21 38.96
CA LYS A 465 -97.54 -9.48 39.26
C LYS A 465 -97.65 -9.72 40.77
N LEU A 466 -96.58 -9.49 41.52
CA LEU A 466 -96.57 -9.66 42.97
C LEU A 466 -97.61 -8.75 43.64
N SER A 467 -97.63 -7.46 43.28
CA SER A 467 -98.61 -6.49 43.80
C SER A 467 -100.05 -6.88 43.45
N GLN A 468 -100.27 -7.41 42.23
CA GLN A 468 -101.57 -7.96 41.85
C GLN A 468 -101.95 -9.14 42.76
N THR A 469 -101.05 -10.10 42.98
CA THR A 469 -101.30 -11.24 43.87
C THR A 469 -101.55 -10.81 45.32
N GLU A 470 -100.83 -9.80 45.84
CA GLU A 470 -101.09 -9.22 47.16
C GLU A 470 -102.49 -8.60 47.26
N THR A 471 -102.93 -7.90 46.20
CA THR A 471 -104.27 -7.32 46.12
C THR A 471 -105.34 -8.41 46.11
N GLU A 472 -105.16 -9.46 45.32
CA GLU A 472 -106.04 -10.63 45.28
C GLU A 472 -106.10 -11.36 46.63
N LEU A 473 -104.96 -11.46 47.32
CA LEU A 473 -104.88 -12.03 48.67
C LEU A 473 -105.64 -11.17 49.69
N GLY A 474 -105.49 -9.85 49.66
CA GLY A 474 -106.23 -8.92 50.52
C GLY A 474 -107.74 -8.99 50.30
N GLN A 475 -108.18 -9.09 49.05
CA GLN A 475 -109.59 -9.34 48.73
C GLN A 475 -110.09 -10.66 49.31
N SER A 476 -109.29 -11.71 49.22
CA SER A 476 -109.62 -13.03 49.78
C SER A 476 -109.71 -12.99 51.31
N GLN A 477 -108.81 -12.26 51.99
CA GLN A 477 -108.86 -12.04 53.44
C GLN A 477 -110.12 -11.28 53.85
N TRP A 478 -110.49 -10.23 53.13
CA TRP A 478 -111.71 -9.47 53.39
C TRP A 478 -112.97 -10.33 53.22
N GLN A 479 -113.01 -11.17 52.18
CA GLN A 479 -114.08 -12.15 52.00
C GLN A 479 -114.15 -13.13 53.18
N LEU A 480 -112.99 -13.58 53.68
CA LEU A 480 -112.92 -14.48 54.83
C LEU A 480 -113.47 -13.81 56.11
N GLU A 481 -113.07 -12.58 56.41
CA GLU A 481 -113.58 -11.80 57.55
C GLU A 481 -115.09 -11.60 57.43
N SER A 482 -115.58 -11.18 56.26
CA SER A 482 -117.01 -11.03 56.00
C SER A 482 -117.78 -12.33 56.28
N LYS A 483 -117.24 -13.48 55.84
CA LYS A 483 -117.81 -14.80 56.14
C LYS A 483 -117.75 -15.16 57.62
N GLN A 484 -116.69 -14.79 58.34
CA GLN A 484 -116.60 -14.99 59.79
C GLN A 484 -117.63 -14.15 60.54
N THR A 485 -117.82 -12.87 60.16
CA THR A 485 -118.87 -12.03 60.75
C THR A 485 -120.26 -12.58 60.49
N LEU A 486 -120.52 -13.09 59.27
CA LEU A 486 -121.76 -13.79 58.93
C LEU A 486 -121.96 -15.05 59.77
N LEU A 487 -120.89 -15.81 60.02
CA LEU A 487 -120.91 -17.00 60.87
C LEU A 487 -121.24 -16.63 62.31
N GLU A 488 -120.63 -15.57 62.84
CA GLU A 488 -120.84 -15.06 64.19
C GLU A 488 -122.27 -14.52 64.37
N GLN A 489 -122.81 -13.82 63.35
CA GLN A 489 -124.22 -13.43 63.31
C GLN A 489 -125.16 -14.64 63.29
N ALA A 490 -124.82 -15.69 62.52
CA ALA A 490 -125.60 -16.92 62.51
C ALA A 490 -125.55 -17.65 63.86
N GLN A 491 -124.39 -17.69 64.51
CA GLN A 491 -124.22 -18.27 65.85
C GLN A 491 -125.00 -17.49 66.91
N ASN A 492 -124.90 -16.15 66.92
CA ASN A 492 -125.68 -15.29 67.81
C ASN A 492 -127.19 -15.47 67.60
N ARG A 493 -127.62 -15.66 66.34
CA ARG A 493 -129.03 -15.93 66.00
C ARG A 493 -129.49 -17.29 66.51
N ILE A 494 -128.65 -18.33 66.41
CA ILE A 494 -128.91 -19.65 67.01
C ILE A 494 -129.01 -19.53 68.54
N GLN A 495 -128.08 -18.82 69.19
CA GLN A 495 -128.07 -18.62 70.64
C GLN A 495 -129.29 -17.80 71.14
N ALA A 496 -129.73 -16.81 70.37
CA ALA A 496 -130.97 -16.08 70.59
C ALA A 496 -132.22 -16.97 70.40
N MET A 497 -132.17 -17.88 69.42
CA MET A 497 -133.20 -18.92 69.23
C MET A 497 -133.29 -19.85 70.44
N GLU A 498 -132.14 -20.30 70.95
CA GLU A 498 -132.03 -21.24 72.08
C GLU A 498 -132.47 -20.64 73.42
N SER A 499 -132.30 -19.33 73.59
CA SER A 499 -132.70 -18.61 74.81
C SER A 499 -134.18 -18.16 74.81
N SER A 500 -134.87 -18.28 73.67
CA SER A 500 -136.26 -17.84 73.50
C SER A 500 -137.26 -18.67 74.33
N LYS A 501 -138.37 -18.03 74.73
CA LYS A 501 -139.44 -18.66 75.52
C LYS A 501 -140.02 -19.89 74.82
N PHE A 502 -140.07 -19.90 73.49
CA PHE A 502 -140.56 -21.02 72.68
C PHE A 502 -139.62 -22.24 72.74
N TRP A 503 -138.29 -22.03 72.67
CA TRP A 503 -137.32 -23.13 72.75
C TRP A 503 -137.21 -23.72 74.16
N LYS A 504 -137.34 -22.89 75.20
CA LYS A 504 -137.42 -23.35 76.60
C LYS A 504 -138.72 -24.09 76.91
N LEU A 505 -139.84 -23.70 76.30
CA LEU A 505 -141.11 -24.44 76.35
C LEU A 505 -141.02 -25.76 75.57
N ARG A 506 -140.37 -25.79 74.40
CA ARG A 506 -140.10 -27.01 73.62
C ARG A 506 -139.21 -27.99 74.39
N ALA A 507 -138.12 -27.52 75.02
CA ALA A 507 -137.26 -28.37 75.85
C ALA A 507 -137.99 -28.92 77.09
N LYS A 508 -138.85 -28.11 77.74
CA LYS A 508 -139.71 -28.58 78.85
C LYS A 508 -140.80 -29.54 78.39
N TRP A 509 -141.35 -29.36 77.19
CA TRP A 509 -142.29 -30.29 76.57
C TRP A 509 -141.62 -31.63 76.23
N PHE A 510 -140.39 -31.63 75.71
CA PHE A 510 -139.64 -32.88 75.46
C PHE A 510 -139.23 -33.59 76.77
N LYS A 511 -138.98 -32.87 77.88
CA LYS A 511 -138.80 -33.48 79.22
C LYS A 511 -140.10 -34.04 79.81
N LEU A 512 -141.24 -33.36 79.61
CA LEU A 512 -142.56 -33.84 80.03
C LEU A 512 -143.03 -35.03 79.16
N ARG A 513 -142.68 -35.03 77.86
CA ARG A 513 -142.95 -36.13 76.91
C ARG A 513 -142.10 -37.37 77.21
N ARG A 514 -140.87 -37.23 77.72
CA ARG A 514 -140.03 -38.37 78.20
C ARG A 514 -140.49 -38.98 79.53
N ALA A 515 -141.24 -38.25 80.36
CA ALA A 515 -141.74 -38.79 81.64
C ALA A 515 -143.05 -39.61 81.51
N ILE A 516 -143.70 -39.61 80.33
CA ILE A 516 -145.03 -40.21 80.11
C ILE A 516 -145.03 -41.23 78.94
N GLY A 517 -143.89 -41.90 78.66
CA GLY A 517 -143.90 -43.21 77.97
C GLY A 517 -144.60 -43.32 76.61
N LEU A 518 -144.55 -42.31 75.75
CA LEU A 518 -144.87 -42.41 74.33
C LEU A 518 -143.56 -42.18 73.53
N SER A 519 -142.95 -43.24 73.02
CA SER A 519 -141.81 -43.12 72.11
C SER A 519 -142.20 -43.53 70.70
N ASP A 520 -142.56 -42.50 69.93
CA ASP A 520 -142.53 -42.43 68.47
C ASP A 520 -141.09 -42.36 67.93
N ASN A 521 -140.97 -42.85 66.69
CA ASN A 521 -140.40 -42.22 65.49
C ASN A 521 -138.90 -41.97 65.29
N GLU A 522 -138.53 -42.37 64.06
CA GLU A 522 -137.87 -41.60 62.98
C GLU A 522 -136.47 -41.04 63.22
#